data_AF-A0A2J8A2W5-F1
#
_entry.id   AF-A0A2J8A2W5-F1
#
_cell.length_a   1.000
_cell.length_b   1.000
_cell.length_c   1.000
_cell.angle_alpha   90.00
_cell.angle_beta   90.00
_cell.angle_gamma   90.00
#
_symmetry.space_group_name_H-M   'P 1'
#
loop_
_entity.id
_entity.type
_entity.pdbx_description
1 polymer ?
#
loop_
_entity_poly.entity_id
_entity_poly.type
_entity_poly.pdbx_seq_one_letter_code
_entity_poly.pdbx_strand_id
1 'polypeptide(L)'
;MDWLLARTAVIQGLSDVSRILEAVVGGCDLPTLQRMHHTYLDVRGSKLYGDAQKHVMAATAGSPSADWRVNAEWLEGQGYLRSHCACAEAAQQVDGRDRLEWLQQQRGYPLTFDVVYTAAQHGNADALEFLLAQGVLLVLLSGELPGTATYLAAQGGHLAALKVLHAHGARIDCRAVAAAAGGGHLSVVAWLVEVLGAGCVVLTADVFVGAASSGSAELLA
;
A
#
# COMPACT_ATOMS: atom_id res chain seq x y z
N MET A 1 -7.70 -17.74 36.76
CA MET A 1 -7.27 -16.54 36.01
C MET A 1 -5.90 -16.74 35.35
N ASP A 2 -5.08 -17.70 35.80
CA ASP A 2 -3.72 -17.92 35.30
C ASP A 2 -3.64 -18.46 33.86
N TRP A 3 -4.67 -19.18 33.39
CA TRP A 3 -4.73 -19.66 32.02
C TRP A 3 -4.90 -18.52 30.99
N LEU A 4 -5.53 -17.40 31.38
CA LEU A 4 -5.64 -16.21 30.53
C LEU A 4 -4.30 -15.47 30.45
N LEU A 5 -3.58 -15.35 31.58
CA LEU A 5 -2.26 -14.71 31.64
C LEU A 5 -1.19 -15.50 30.89
N ALA A 6 -1.20 -16.83 31.00
CA ALA A 6 -0.33 -17.71 30.22
C ALA A 6 -0.63 -17.59 28.71
N ARG A 7 -1.91 -17.53 28.33
CA ARG A 7 -2.31 -17.33 26.93
C ARG A 7 -1.90 -15.96 26.40
N THR A 8 -2.03 -14.90 27.19
CA THR A 8 -1.58 -13.55 26.79
C THR A 8 -0.07 -13.44 26.69
N ALA A 9 0.69 -14.09 27.58
CA ALA A 9 2.16 -14.11 27.49
C ALA A 9 2.65 -14.88 26.25
N VAL A 10 1.98 -15.98 25.88
CA VAL A 10 2.25 -16.72 24.64
C VAL A 10 1.89 -15.87 23.41
N ILE A 11 0.75 -15.17 23.42
CA ILE A 11 0.34 -14.28 22.33
C ILE A 11 1.32 -13.10 22.17
N GLN A 12 1.76 -12.50 23.28
CA GLN A 12 2.78 -11.45 23.26
C GLN A 12 4.11 -11.96 22.71
N GLY A 13 4.57 -13.14 23.16
CA GLY A 13 5.77 -13.76 22.62
C GLY A 13 5.70 -14.08 21.12
N LEU A 14 4.53 -14.49 20.61
CA LEU A 14 4.33 -14.72 19.16
C LEU A 14 4.26 -13.42 18.36
N SER A 15 3.70 -12.35 18.95
CA SER A 15 3.73 -11.00 18.37
C SER A 15 5.15 -10.44 18.29
N ASP A 16 6.00 -10.73 19.28
CA ASP A 16 7.40 -10.31 19.23
C ASP A 16 8.19 -11.10 18.18
N VAL A 17 7.92 -12.40 18.06
CA VAL A 17 8.53 -13.26 17.01
C VAL A 17 8.11 -12.82 15.61
N SER A 18 6.85 -12.45 15.37
CA SER A 18 6.43 -11.98 14.05
C SER A 18 7.16 -10.70 13.65
N ARG A 19 7.33 -9.75 14.58
CA ARG A 19 8.07 -8.50 14.33
C ARG A 19 9.55 -8.74 14.05
N ILE A 20 10.17 -9.71 14.72
CA ILE A 20 11.55 -10.10 14.43
C ILE A 20 11.64 -10.66 13.01
N LEU A 21 10.73 -11.56 12.63
CA LEU A 21 10.74 -12.14 11.28
C LEU A 21 10.44 -11.10 10.21
N GLU A 22 9.53 -10.16 10.45
CA GLU A 22 9.28 -9.00 9.56
C GLU A 22 10.55 -8.17 9.33
N ALA A 23 11.32 -7.88 10.40
CA ALA A 23 12.58 -7.15 10.27
C ALA A 23 13.63 -7.94 9.48
N VAL A 24 13.69 -9.27 9.66
CA VAL A 24 14.64 -10.15 8.95
C VAL A 24 14.31 -10.20 7.46
N VAL A 25 13.04 -10.41 7.07
CA VAL A 25 12.67 -10.45 5.64
C VAL A 25 12.87 -9.10 4.95
N GLY A 26 12.78 -8.00 5.70
CA GLY A 26 13.01 -6.64 5.19
C GLY A 26 14.47 -6.30 4.86
N GLY A 27 15.45 -7.12 5.30
CA GLY A 27 16.87 -6.75 5.12
C GLY A 27 17.87 -7.88 5.06
N CYS A 28 17.44 -9.14 5.12
CA CYS A 28 18.34 -10.28 5.17
C CYS A 28 18.10 -11.29 4.03
N ASP A 29 19.14 -12.09 3.78
CA ASP A 29 19.14 -13.19 2.83
C ASP A 29 18.35 -14.41 3.34
N LEU A 30 18.05 -15.33 2.43
CA LEU A 30 17.32 -16.56 2.75
C LEU A 30 17.99 -17.40 3.86
N PRO A 31 19.33 -17.62 3.87
CA PRO A 31 19.97 -18.35 4.95
C PRO A 31 19.76 -17.74 6.34
N THR A 32 19.72 -16.41 6.44
CA THR A 32 19.46 -15.73 7.72
C THR A 32 17.99 -15.88 8.12
N LEU A 33 17.06 -15.74 7.17
CA LEU A 33 15.64 -16.02 7.41
C LEU A 33 15.42 -17.45 7.93
N GLN A 34 16.01 -18.45 7.27
CA GLN A 34 15.90 -19.86 7.66
C GLN A 34 16.43 -20.11 9.08
N ARG A 35 17.60 -19.56 9.42
CA ARG A 35 18.16 -19.68 10.78
C ARG A 35 17.26 -19.07 11.84
N MET A 36 16.71 -17.89 11.57
CA MET A 36 15.83 -17.19 12.52
C MET A 36 14.49 -17.91 12.67
N HIS A 37 13.89 -18.35 11.57
CA HIS A 37 12.67 -19.14 11.60
C HIS A 37 12.86 -20.43 12.40
N HIS A 38 13.96 -21.16 12.17
CA HIS A 38 14.28 -22.38 12.92
C HIS A 38 14.40 -22.10 14.43
N THR A 39 15.15 -21.06 14.78
CA THR A 39 15.43 -20.71 16.18
C THR A 39 14.18 -20.28 16.95
N TYR A 40 13.28 -19.52 16.31
CA TYR A 40 12.13 -18.93 16.98
C TYR A 40 10.83 -19.73 16.85
N LEU A 41 10.69 -20.55 15.79
CA LEU A 41 9.46 -21.31 15.53
C LEU A 41 9.71 -22.81 15.63
N ASP A 42 10.60 -23.38 14.82
CA ASP A 42 10.76 -24.84 14.70
C ASP A 42 11.23 -25.50 16.00
N VAL A 43 12.29 -24.96 16.62
CA VAL A 43 12.84 -25.48 17.89
C VAL A 43 11.82 -25.39 19.03
N ARG A 44 10.92 -24.40 18.96
CA ARG A 44 9.88 -24.18 19.98
C ARG A 44 8.58 -24.93 19.69
N GLY A 45 8.47 -25.61 18.54
CA GLY A 45 7.22 -26.22 18.07
C GLY A 45 6.10 -25.21 17.81
N SER A 46 6.46 -23.92 17.67
CA SER A 46 5.53 -22.81 17.49
C SER A 46 5.28 -22.57 16.02
N LYS A 47 4.08 -22.10 15.66
CA LYS A 47 3.75 -21.65 14.30
C LYS A 47 3.04 -20.30 14.38
N LEU A 48 3.33 -19.43 13.40
CA LEU A 48 2.53 -18.24 13.19
C LEU A 48 1.24 -18.62 12.46
N TYR A 49 0.15 -17.93 12.79
CA TYR A 49 -1.16 -18.14 12.17
C TYR A 49 -1.82 -16.82 11.85
N GLY A 50 -2.72 -16.83 10.87
CA GLY A 50 -3.58 -15.69 10.56
C GLY A 50 -2.78 -14.45 10.17
N ASP A 51 -3.04 -13.34 10.85
CA ASP A 51 -2.51 -12.03 10.48
C ASP A 51 -0.99 -11.92 10.64
N ALA A 52 -0.39 -12.63 11.60
CA ALA A 52 1.07 -12.66 11.76
C ALA A 52 1.77 -13.24 10.52
N GLN A 53 1.20 -14.28 9.87
CA GLN A 53 1.76 -14.81 8.63
C GLN A 53 1.60 -13.81 7.48
N LYS A 54 0.45 -13.14 7.41
CA LYS A 54 0.17 -12.14 6.36
C LYS A 54 1.14 -10.97 6.46
N HIS A 55 1.46 -10.49 7.66
CA HIS A 55 2.41 -9.39 7.86
C HIS A 55 3.84 -9.78 7.48
N VAL A 56 4.33 -10.95 7.88
CA VAL A 56 5.67 -11.43 7.46
C VAL A 56 5.75 -11.58 5.93
N MET A 57 4.71 -12.15 5.30
CA MET A 57 4.66 -12.25 3.84
C MET A 57 4.59 -10.88 3.17
N ALA A 58 3.89 -9.92 3.77
CA ALA A 58 3.80 -8.56 3.27
C ALA A 58 5.14 -7.82 3.36
N ALA A 59 5.79 -7.86 4.52
CA ALA A 59 7.13 -7.32 4.72
C ALA A 59 8.16 -7.92 3.75
N THR A 60 7.99 -9.21 3.40
CA THR A 60 8.81 -9.85 2.37
C THR A 60 8.60 -9.18 1.01
N ALA A 61 7.35 -9.03 0.56
CA ALA A 61 7.03 -8.40 -0.72
C ALA A 61 7.38 -6.91 -0.78
N GLY A 62 7.42 -6.22 0.36
CA GLY A 62 7.90 -4.84 0.50
C GLY A 62 9.42 -4.71 0.72
N SER A 63 10.15 -5.82 0.78
CA SER A 63 11.58 -5.79 1.08
C SER A 63 12.37 -5.12 -0.06
N PRO A 64 13.27 -4.16 0.24
CA PRO A 64 14.14 -3.56 -0.77
C PRO A 64 15.19 -4.54 -1.31
N SER A 65 15.36 -5.70 -0.67
CA SER A 65 16.28 -6.75 -1.14
C SER A 65 15.80 -7.36 -2.45
N ALA A 66 16.75 -7.65 -3.36
CA ALA A 66 16.46 -8.41 -4.59
C ALA A 66 16.02 -9.86 -4.31
N ASP A 67 16.34 -10.40 -3.13
CA ASP A 67 16.05 -11.78 -2.73
C ASP A 67 14.62 -11.99 -2.25
N TRP A 68 13.77 -10.95 -2.26
CA TRP A 68 12.42 -11.01 -1.73
C TRP A 68 11.58 -12.16 -2.32
N ARG A 69 11.76 -12.47 -3.61
CA ARG A 69 11.06 -13.58 -4.30
C ARG A 69 11.44 -14.94 -3.71
N VAL A 70 12.73 -15.14 -3.46
CA VAL A 70 13.27 -16.39 -2.89
C VAL A 70 12.77 -16.56 -1.45
N ASN A 71 12.74 -15.49 -0.67
CA ASN A 71 12.19 -15.48 0.68
C ASN A 71 10.68 -15.78 0.67
N ALA A 72 9.92 -15.17 -0.24
CA ALA A 72 8.48 -15.41 -0.38
C ALA A 72 8.19 -16.87 -0.80
N GLU A 73 8.94 -17.40 -1.76
CA GLU A 73 8.88 -18.81 -2.19
C GLU A 73 9.07 -19.77 -1.02
N TRP A 74 10.12 -19.55 -0.25
CA TRP A 74 10.42 -20.39 0.88
C TRP A 74 9.35 -20.31 1.98
N LEU A 75 8.86 -19.11 2.30
CA LEU A 75 7.79 -18.92 3.29
C LEU A 75 6.47 -19.58 2.85
N GLU A 76 6.13 -19.53 1.56
CA GLU A 76 4.99 -20.30 1.03
C GLU A 76 5.17 -21.80 1.25
N GLY A 77 6.39 -22.33 1.07
CA GLY A 77 6.74 -23.72 1.39
C GLY A 77 6.57 -24.08 2.87
N GLN A 78 6.66 -23.09 3.77
CA GLN A 78 6.36 -23.24 5.20
C GLN A 78 4.87 -23.11 5.53
N GLY A 79 4.01 -22.89 4.53
CA GLY A 79 2.56 -22.74 4.68
C GLY A 79 2.10 -21.32 5.05
N TYR A 80 2.91 -20.29 4.78
CA TYR A 80 2.46 -18.90 4.91
C TYR A 80 1.41 -18.58 3.85
N LEU A 81 0.41 -17.79 4.24
CA LEU A 81 -0.74 -17.47 3.39
C LEU A 81 -0.40 -16.36 2.38
N ARG A 82 -0.88 -16.55 1.15
CA ARG A 82 -0.92 -15.48 0.14
C ARG A 82 -1.95 -14.44 0.55
N SER A 83 -1.55 -13.18 0.65
CA SER A 83 -2.37 -12.10 1.19
C SER A 83 -2.32 -10.87 0.31
N HIS A 84 -3.43 -10.14 0.22
CA HIS A 84 -3.49 -8.85 -0.45
C HIS A 84 -2.55 -7.82 0.21
N CYS A 85 -2.23 -7.97 1.50
CA CYS A 85 -1.23 -7.14 2.18
C CYS A 85 0.14 -7.20 1.49
N ALA A 86 0.52 -8.35 0.92
CA ALA A 86 1.78 -8.47 0.20
C ALA A 86 1.76 -7.71 -1.13
N CYS A 87 0.62 -7.71 -1.82
CA CYS A 87 0.43 -6.86 -2.99
C CYS A 87 0.46 -5.37 -2.61
N ALA A 88 -0.13 -4.98 -1.47
CA ALA A 88 -0.09 -3.60 -0.99
C ALA A 88 1.35 -3.13 -0.71
N GLU A 89 2.15 -3.93 0.01
CA GLU A 89 3.56 -3.63 0.27
C GLU A 89 4.39 -3.58 -1.02
N ALA A 90 4.15 -4.50 -1.95
CA ALA A 90 4.77 -4.48 -3.27
C ALA A 90 4.44 -3.21 -4.06
N ALA A 91 3.21 -2.73 -3.98
CA ALA A 91 2.77 -1.52 -4.68
C ALA A 91 3.46 -0.23 -4.19
N GLN A 92 4.04 -0.23 -2.98
CA GLN A 92 4.81 0.90 -2.47
C GLN A 92 6.22 0.98 -3.09
N GLN A 93 6.74 -0.14 -3.60
CA GLN A 93 8.12 -0.22 -4.08
C GLN A 93 8.27 0.41 -5.47
N VAL A 94 9.48 0.90 -5.77
CA VAL A 94 9.79 1.52 -7.06
C VAL A 94 9.58 0.53 -8.22
N ASP A 95 9.93 -0.74 -8.02
CA ASP A 95 9.70 -1.85 -8.95
C ASP A 95 8.31 -2.52 -8.74
N GLY A 96 7.37 -1.81 -8.11
CA GLY A 96 6.11 -2.38 -7.63
C GLY A 96 5.28 -3.05 -8.72
N ARG A 97 5.34 -2.56 -9.96
CA ARG A 97 4.72 -3.21 -11.12
C ARG A 97 5.24 -4.64 -11.32
N ASP A 98 6.56 -4.82 -11.40
CA ASP A 98 7.19 -6.13 -11.62
C ASP A 98 6.91 -7.09 -10.46
N ARG A 99 6.82 -6.55 -9.23
CA ARG A 99 6.45 -7.32 -8.05
C ARG A 99 5.01 -7.80 -8.12
N LEU A 100 4.09 -6.91 -8.48
CA LEU A 100 2.66 -7.23 -8.62
C LEU A 100 2.40 -8.21 -9.76
N GLU A 101 3.08 -8.07 -10.89
CA GLU A 101 3.01 -9.02 -12.01
C GLU A 101 3.41 -10.42 -11.54
N TRP A 102 4.53 -10.55 -10.81
CA TRP A 102 4.95 -11.83 -10.27
C TRP A 102 3.96 -12.40 -9.24
N LEU A 103 3.54 -11.59 -8.26
CA LEU A 103 2.63 -12.01 -7.20
C LEU A 103 1.28 -12.47 -7.75
N GLN A 104 0.70 -11.75 -8.71
CA GLN A 104 -0.60 -12.09 -9.26
C GLN A 104 -0.51 -13.17 -10.34
N GLN A 105 0.32 -12.98 -11.39
CA GLN A 105 0.31 -13.88 -12.55
C GLN A 105 0.96 -15.22 -12.26
N GLN A 106 2.04 -15.26 -11.46
CA GLN A 106 2.76 -16.51 -11.21
C GLN A 106 2.26 -17.22 -9.95
N ARG A 107 1.79 -16.47 -8.94
CA ARG A 107 1.46 -17.02 -7.62
C ARG A 107 0.00 -16.93 -7.23
N GLY A 108 -0.80 -16.13 -7.94
CA GLY A 108 -2.23 -15.97 -7.68
C GLY A 108 -2.53 -15.25 -6.37
N TYR A 109 -1.72 -14.26 -5.98
CA TYR A 109 -2.04 -13.41 -4.84
C TYR A 109 -3.30 -12.58 -5.12
N PRO A 110 -4.19 -12.41 -4.12
CA PRO A 110 -5.41 -11.66 -4.31
C PRO A 110 -5.10 -10.16 -4.43
N LEU A 111 -5.60 -9.55 -5.50
CA LEU A 111 -5.59 -8.09 -5.67
C LEU A 111 -6.91 -7.53 -5.15
N THR A 112 -6.83 -6.50 -4.30
CA THR A 112 -8.00 -5.80 -3.73
C THR A 112 -7.89 -4.30 -3.99
N PHE A 113 -8.97 -3.56 -3.72
CA PHE A 113 -8.97 -2.11 -3.81
C PHE A 113 -7.95 -1.46 -2.86
N ASP A 114 -7.60 -2.11 -1.73
CA ASP A 114 -6.57 -1.63 -0.82
C ASP A 114 -5.22 -1.47 -1.53
N VAL A 115 -4.89 -2.39 -2.44
CA VAL A 115 -3.65 -2.33 -3.23
C VAL A 115 -3.63 -1.10 -4.14
N VAL A 116 -4.79 -0.75 -4.71
CA VAL A 116 -4.96 0.48 -5.53
C VAL A 116 -4.78 1.72 -4.67
N TYR A 117 -5.36 1.74 -3.46
CA TYR A 117 -5.21 2.85 -2.53
C TYR A 117 -3.76 3.04 -2.09
N THR A 118 -3.06 1.96 -1.79
CA THR A 118 -1.63 2.00 -1.44
C THR A 118 -0.79 2.50 -2.61
N ALA A 119 -1.00 2.00 -3.83
CA ALA A 119 -0.29 2.47 -5.02
C ALA A 119 -0.52 3.98 -5.26
N ALA A 120 -1.76 4.45 -5.09
CA ALA A 120 -2.12 5.86 -5.22
C ALA A 120 -1.48 6.74 -4.13
N GLN A 121 -1.53 6.30 -2.87
CA GLN A 121 -0.94 7.00 -1.74
C GLN A 121 0.57 7.16 -1.85
N HIS A 122 1.26 6.19 -2.47
CA HIS A 122 2.71 6.24 -2.69
C HIS A 122 3.11 6.76 -4.07
N GLY A 123 2.13 7.13 -4.90
CA GLY A 123 2.37 7.72 -6.21
C GLY A 123 2.96 6.75 -7.25
N ASN A 124 2.82 5.44 -7.04
CA ASN A 124 3.33 4.44 -7.95
C ASN A 124 2.42 4.30 -9.17
N ALA A 125 2.63 5.16 -10.17
CA ALA A 125 1.83 5.24 -11.37
C ALA A 125 1.90 3.95 -12.21
N ASP A 126 3.07 3.31 -12.30
CA ASP A 126 3.26 2.08 -13.09
C ASP A 126 2.53 0.89 -12.46
N ALA A 127 2.58 0.77 -11.13
CA ALA A 127 1.79 -0.21 -10.40
C ALA A 127 0.29 0.05 -10.54
N LEU A 128 -0.15 1.31 -10.45
CA LEU A 128 -1.53 1.68 -10.70
C LEU A 128 -1.98 1.26 -12.09
N GLU A 129 -1.24 1.61 -13.15
CA GLU A 129 -1.60 1.24 -14.51
C GLU A 129 -1.78 -0.28 -14.67
N PHE A 130 -0.88 -1.07 -14.07
CA PHE A 130 -1.04 -2.53 -14.03
C PHE A 130 -2.32 -2.96 -13.30
N LEU A 131 -2.57 -2.47 -12.09
CA LEU A 131 -3.74 -2.86 -11.29
C LEU A 131 -5.07 -2.52 -11.97
N LEU A 132 -5.14 -1.34 -12.60
CA LEU A 132 -6.32 -0.86 -13.31
C LEU A 132 -6.55 -1.68 -14.59
N ALA A 133 -5.49 -2.03 -15.32
CA ALA A 133 -5.56 -2.90 -16.50
C ALA A 133 -6.00 -4.33 -16.18
N GLN A 134 -5.67 -4.85 -14.99
CA GLN A 134 -6.15 -6.16 -14.51
C GLN A 134 -7.64 -6.17 -14.14
N GLY A 135 -8.33 -5.02 -14.20
CA GLY A 135 -9.75 -4.96 -13.85
C GLY A 135 -10.02 -5.18 -12.37
N VAL A 136 -9.01 -4.98 -11.49
CA VAL A 136 -9.16 -4.94 -10.01
C VAL A 136 -10.21 -3.90 -9.58
N LEU A 137 -10.66 -3.09 -10.53
CA LEU A 137 -11.66 -2.08 -10.38
C LEU A 137 -13.10 -2.37 -10.78
N LEU A 138 -13.38 -3.52 -11.36
CA LEU A 138 -14.66 -3.70 -12.04
C LEU A 138 -15.82 -4.13 -11.12
N VAL A 139 -15.65 -4.23 -9.80
CA VAL A 139 -16.72 -4.74 -8.92
C VAL A 139 -16.80 -4.01 -7.57
N LEU A 140 -17.09 -2.72 -7.61
CA LEU A 140 -18.05 -2.16 -6.66
C LEU A 140 -19.34 -1.90 -7.43
N LEU A 141 -20.46 -2.34 -6.87
CA LEU A 141 -21.82 -2.43 -7.41
C LEU A 141 -22.43 -1.10 -7.94
N SER A 142 -21.62 -0.09 -8.20
CA SER A 142 -22.00 1.27 -8.62
C SER A 142 -21.18 1.83 -9.79
N GLY A 143 -20.24 1.07 -10.38
CA GLY A 143 -19.60 1.45 -11.66
C GLY A 143 -18.66 2.66 -11.61
N GLU A 144 -18.20 3.07 -10.43
CA GLU A 144 -17.27 4.19 -10.28
C GLU A 144 -16.22 3.89 -9.21
N LEU A 145 -14.96 4.19 -9.52
CA LEU A 145 -13.87 4.31 -8.55
C LEU A 145 -14.27 5.33 -7.47
N PRO A 146 -14.30 4.95 -6.18
CA PRO A 146 -14.46 5.92 -5.11
C PRO A 146 -13.35 6.98 -5.21
N GLY A 147 -13.71 8.26 -5.01
CA GLY A 147 -12.75 9.38 -5.02
C GLY A 147 -11.63 9.26 -3.96
N THR A 148 -11.63 8.20 -3.15
CA THR A 148 -10.58 7.84 -2.19
C THR A 148 -9.21 7.69 -2.86
N ALA A 149 -9.09 6.99 -3.99
CA ALA A 149 -7.79 6.80 -4.65
C ALA A 149 -7.21 8.13 -5.17
N THR A 150 -8.05 8.95 -5.80
CA THR A 150 -7.66 10.29 -6.27
C THR A 150 -7.35 11.22 -5.11
N TYR A 151 -8.10 11.14 -4.01
CA TYR A 151 -7.83 11.90 -2.80
C TYR A 151 -6.44 11.55 -2.22
N LEU A 152 -6.11 10.27 -2.09
CA LEU A 152 -4.81 9.82 -1.56
C LEU A 152 -3.65 10.26 -2.46
N ALA A 153 -3.79 10.10 -3.77
CA ALA A 153 -2.77 10.57 -4.73
C ALA A 153 -2.62 12.10 -4.69
N ALA A 154 -3.71 12.85 -4.54
CA ALA A 154 -3.69 14.30 -4.44
C ALA A 154 -3.05 14.78 -3.13
N GLN A 155 -3.37 14.13 -2.01
CA GLN A 155 -2.78 14.40 -0.70
C GLN A 155 -1.26 14.19 -0.69
N GLY A 156 -0.75 13.20 -1.42
CA GLY A 156 0.69 12.93 -1.57
C GLY A 156 1.38 13.73 -2.68
N GLY A 157 0.65 14.56 -3.43
CA GLY A 157 1.21 15.35 -4.53
C GLY A 157 1.57 14.53 -5.77
N HIS A 158 0.99 13.34 -5.92
CA HIS A 158 1.36 12.36 -6.94
C HIS A 158 0.60 12.59 -8.25
N LEU A 159 1.01 13.62 -9.01
CA LEU A 159 0.37 14.00 -10.28
C LEU A 159 0.33 12.85 -11.31
N ALA A 160 1.38 12.04 -11.42
CA ALA A 160 1.42 10.92 -12.36
C ALA A 160 0.34 9.87 -12.03
N ALA A 161 0.23 9.49 -10.75
CA ALA A 161 -0.80 8.57 -10.26
C ALA A 161 -2.22 9.11 -10.52
N LEU A 162 -2.43 10.41 -10.28
CA LEU A 162 -3.72 11.07 -10.57
C LEU A 162 -4.10 11.01 -12.05
N LYS A 163 -3.16 11.24 -12.96
CA LYS A 163 -3.40 11.12 -14.41
C LYS A 163 -3.78 9.70 -14.80
N VAL A 164 -3.09 8.70 -14.26
CA VAL A 164 -3.40 7.28 -14.50
C VAL A 164 -4.79 6.92 -14.00
N LEU A 165 -5.14 7.33 -12.77
CA LEU A 165 -6.47 7.13 -12.19
C LEU A 165 -7.56 7.79 -13.04
N HIS A 166 -7.37 9.05 -13.43
CA HIS A 166 -8.33 9.79 -14.24
C HIS A 166 -8.55 9.17 -15.62
N ALA A 167 -7.47 8.72 -16.28
CA ALA A 167 -7.55 8.02 -17.57
C ALA A 167 -8.38 6.73 -17.50
N HIS A 168 -8.45 6.10 -16.33
CA HIS A 168 -9.26 4.91 -16.06
C HIS A 168 -10.63 5.23 -15.46
N GLY A 169 -11.10 6.47 -15.54
CA GLY A 169 -12.44 6.88 -15.11
C GLY A 169 -12.59 7.06 -13.61
N ALA A 170 -11.49 7.27 -12.87
CA ALA A 170 -11.57 7.66 -11.47
C ALA A 170 -12.36 8.96 -11.29
N ARG A 171 -13.32 8.96 -10.36
CA ARG A 171 -14.00 10.20 -9.98
C ARG A 171 -13.02 11.10 -9.26
N ILE A 172 -12.90 12.32 -9.75
CA ILE A 172 -12.19 13.38 -9.06
C ILE A 172 -13.24 14.27 -8.39
N ASP A 173 -13.07 14.54 -7.09
CA ASP A 173 -13.92 15.45 -6.33
C ASP A 173 -13.14 16.67 -5.83
N CYS A 174 -13.87 17.67 -5.33
CA CYS A 174 -13.26 18.88 -4.76
C CYS A 174 -12.41 18.62 -3.51
N ARG A 175 -12.59 17.48 -2.83
CA ARG A 175 -11.79 17.11 -1.65
C ARG A 175 -10.35 16.80 -2.07
N ALA A 176 -10.15 16.20 -3.24
CA ALA A 176 -8.82 16.01 -3.81
C ALA A 176 -8.08 17.35 -4.01
N VAL A 177 -8.78 18.42 -4.42
CA VAL A 177 -8.20 19.76 -4.58
C VAL A 177 -7.78 20.33 -3.22
N ALA A 178 -8.65 20.26 -2.22
CA ALA A 178 -8.33 20.74 -0.87
C ALA A 178 -7.19 19.96 -0.23
N ALA A 179 -7.11 18.63 -0.45
CA ALA A 179 -6.02 17.80 0.02
C ALA A 179 -4.68 18.18 -0.63
N ALA A 180 -4.66 18.37 -1.95
CA ALA A 180 -3.47 18.83 -2.66
C ALA A 180 -3.02 20.22 -2.21
N ALA A 181 -3.97 21.13 -1.97
CA ALA A 181 -3.68 22.46 -1.45
C ALA A 181 -3.14 22.43 -0.01
N GLY A 182 -3.71 21.59 0.86
CA GLY A 182 -3.20 21.32 2.21
C GLY A 182 -1.78 20.76 2.23
N GLY A 183 -1.43 19.95 1.23
CA GLY A 183 -0.06 19.45 1.01
C GLY A 183 0.88 20.43 0.29
N GLY A 184 0.39 21.60 -0.13
CA GLY A 184 1.19 22.58 -0.88
C GLY A 184 1.53 22.16 -2.32
N HIS A 185 0.82 21.17 -2.88
CA HIS A 185 1.12 20.55 -4.16
C HIS A 185 0.56 21.35 -5.34
N LEU A 186 1.17 22.50 -5.65
CA LEU A 186 0.71 23.43 -6.69
C LEU A 186 0.46 22.76 -8.05
N SER A 187 1.37 21.90 -8.50
CA SER A 187 1.25 21.20 -9.80
C SER A 187 0.01 20.29 -9.86
N VAL A 188 -0.34 19.67 -8.73
CA VAL A 188 -1.55 18.86 -8.61
C VAL A 188 -2.80 19.74 -8.56
N VAL A 189 -2.79 20.82 -7.78
CA VAL A 189 -3.92 21.77 -7.71
C VAL A 189 -4.22 22.36 -9.10
N ALA A 190 -3.19 22.82 -9.82
CA ALA A 190 -3.33 23.35 -11.16
C ALA A 190 -3.99 22.34 -12.11
N TRP A 191 -3.48 21.10 -12.13
CA TRP A 191 -4.04 20.05 -12.98
C TRP A 191 -5.47 19.67 -12.58
N LEU A 192 -5.79 19.58 -11.28
CA LEU A 192 -7.15 19.27 -10.83
C LEU A 192 -8.16 20.38 -11.19
N VAL A 193 -7.75 21.65 -11.14
CA VAL A 193 -8.57 22.79 -11.55
C VAL A 193 -8.83 22.77 -13.06
N GLU A 194 -7.85 22.38 -13.87
CA GLU A 194 -8.04 22.18 -15.31
C GLU A 194 -9.06 21.09 -15.61
N VAL A 195 -8.96 19.93 -14.91
CA VAL A 195 -9.82 18.77 -15.15
C VAL A 195 -11.26 18.98 -14.67
N LEU A 196 -11.45 19.56 -13.50
CA LEU A 196 -12.78 19.83 -12.93
C LEU A 196 -13.40 21.13 -13.47
N GLY A 197 -12.62 21.91 -14.20
CA GLY A 197 -12.92 23.27 -14.61
C GLY A 197 -12.77 24.27 -13.46
N ALA A 198 -12.53 25.53 -13.82
CA ALA A 198 -12.54 26.68 -12.89
C ALA A 198 -13.91 26.95 -12.23
N GLY A 199 -14.90 26.07 -12.44
CA GLY A 199 -16.18 26.04 -11.72
C GLY A 199 -16.19 25.08 -10.52
N CYS A 200 -15.17 24.22 -10.36
CA CYS A 200 -14.90 23.55 -9.09
C CYS A 200 -14.26 24.51 -8.06
N VAL A 201 -13.81 25.67 -8.56
CA VAL A 201 -13.57 26.94 -7.89
C VAL A 201 -14.91 27.71 -7.89
N VAL A 202 -15.37 28.47 -6.91
CA VAL A 202 -14.66 29.19 -5.87
C VAL A 202 -13.96 28.21 -4.95
N LEU A 203 -12.63 28.29 -4.96
CA LEU A 203 -11.72 27.82 -3.94
C LEU A 203 -12.44 27.83 -2.60
N THR A 204 -12.91 26.65 -2.16
CA THR A 204 -13.68 26.58 -0.93
C THR A 204 -12.82 27.15 0.19
N ALA A 205 -13.47 27.60 1.28
CA ALA A 205 -12.72 27.97 2.48
C ALA A 205 -11.69 26.87 2.83
N ASP A 206 -12.01 25.61 2.60
CA ASP A 206 -11.10 24.47 2.80
C ASP A 206 -9.86 24.49 1.90
N VAL A 207 -9.96 24.87 0.62
CA VAL A 207 -8.79 24.98 -0.28
C VAL A 207 -7.89 26.13 0.15
N PHE A 208 -8.46 27.30 0.49
CA PHE A 208 -7.69 28.43 1.00
C PHE A 208 -7.07 28.16 2.37
N VAL A 209 -7.83 27.53 3.29
CA VAL A 209 -7.33 27.10 4.59
C VAL A 209 -6.22 26.07 4.42
N GLY A 210 -6.38 25.13 3.49
CA GLY A 210 -5.35 24.16 3.11
C GLY A 210 -4.09 24.84 2.59
N ALA A 211 -4.22 25.71 1.59
CA ALA A 211 -3.11 26.49 1.04
C ALA A 211 -2.39 27.31 2.13
N ALA A 212 -3.14 28.00 3.00
CA ALA A 212 -2.58 28.76 4.12
C ALA A 212 -1.86 27.88 5.14
N SER A 213 -2.43 26.71 5.45
CA SER A 213 -1.84 25.74 6.37
C SER A 213 -0.60 25.06 5.79
N SER A 214 -0.51 24.93 4.46
CA SER A 214 0.67 24.41 3.77
C SER A 214 1.86 25.37 3.77
N GLY A 215 1.62 26.66 4.01
CA GLY A 215 2.63 27.72 3.89
C GLY A 215 3.04 28.04 2.44
N SER A 216 2.33 27.51 1.43
CA SER A 216 2.61 27.77 0.02
C SER A 216 2.14 29.16 -0.39
N ALA A 217 3.09 30.11 -0.45
CA ALA A 217 2.82 31.46 -0.93
C ALA A 217 2.34 31.47 -2.39
N GLU A 218 2.78 30.52 -3.20
CA GLU A 218 2.37 30.38 -4.60
C GLU A 218 0.90 29.95 -4.76
N LEU A 219 0.37 29.14 -3.83
CA LEU A 219 -1.06 28.78 -3.83
C LEU A 219 -1.97 29.89 -3.29
N LEU A 220 -1.41 30.89 -2.59
CA LEU A 220 -2.14 32.03 -2.04
C LEU A 220 -2.03 33.31 -2.90
N ALA A 221 -1.16 33.32 -3.90
CA ALA A 221 -0.92 34.44 -4.81
C ALA A 221 -1.95 34.47 -5.96
#